data_AF-A0A953Q222-F1
#
_entry.id   AF-A0A953Q222-F1
#
_cell.length_a   1.000
_cell.length_b   1.000
_cell.length_c   1.000
_cell.angle_alpha   90.00
_cell.angle_beta   90.00
_cell.angle_gamma   90.00
#
_symmetry.space_group_name_H-M   'P 1'
#
loop_
_entity.id
_entity.type
_entity.pdbx_description
1 polymer ?
#
loop_
_entity_poly.entity_id
_entity_poly.type
_entity_poly.pdbx_seq_one_letter_code
_entity_poly.pdbx_strand_id
1 'polypeptide(L)'
;MGRYLCEVRAGQYWRVEKLASFDDFLERRFPESRRKAYYLMPIHEHLPPQARRELREVGWTKGLELAKVAKRDRQHFDCATWLHKAGELPKERFKQEVERELTGKETEPSEIVYFKLYKSQIPVVEQAIETAALMLGTDKSRGYCLEMICADFLAGASLESGNSEVLLQSALRFFKFLPGEERRSFLDYVAGKAS
;
A
#
# COMPACT_ATOMS: atom_id res chain seq x y z
N MET A 1 0.40 -6.14 27.80
CA MET A 1 -0.17 -4.95 27.15
C MET A 1 -1.35 -5.29 26.23
N GLY A 2 -1.18 -6.04 25.13
CA GLY A 2 -2.30 -6.37 24.22
C GLY A 2 -3.54 -6.97 24.91
N ARG A 3 -3.33 -7.96 25.80
CA ARG A 3 -4.40 -8.55 26.65
C ARG A 3 -5.21 -7.51 27.43
N TYR A 4 -4.51 -6.66 28.16
CA TYR A 4 -5.12 -5.59 28.96
C TYR A 4 -5.95 -4.64 28.10
N LEU A 5 -5.43 -4.25 26.92
CA LEU A 5 -6.16 -3.39 26.00
C LEU A 5 -7.44 -4.06 25.46
N CYS A 6 -7.39 -5.35 25.16
CA CYS A 6 -8.57 -6.12 24.73
C CYS A 6 -9.60 -6.24 25.85
N GLU A 7 -9.16 -6.48 27.09
CA GLU A 7 -10.02 -6.55 28.28
C GLU A 7 -10.70 -5.20 28.55
N VAL A 8 -9.93 -4.09 28.51
CA VAL A 8 -10.48 -2.73 28.61
C VAL A 8 -11.49 -2.48 27.49
N ARG A 9 -11.16 -2.85 26.25
CA ARG A 9 -12.04 -2.68 25.07
C ARG A 9 -13.37 -3.43 25.25
N ALA A 10 -13.30 -4.70 25.64
CA ALA A 10 -14.47 -5.58 25.79
C ALA A 10 -15.34 -5.19 26.99
N GLY A 11 -14.72 -4.85 28.12
CA GLY A 11 -15.40 -4.47 29.35
C GLY A 11 -15.86 -3.02 29.40
N GLN A 12 -15.54 -2.21 28.38
CA GLN A 12 -15.87 -0.79 28.33
C GLN A 12 -15.36 0.02 29.53
N TYR A 13 -14.20 -0.38 30.08
CA TYR A 13 -13.69 0.14 31.35
C TYR A 13 -13.30 1.62 31.32
N TRP A 14 -13.12 2.22 30.14
CA TRP A 14 -12.91 3.66 30.01
C TRP A 14 -14.09 4.49 30.55
N ARG A 15 -15.29 3.91 30.62
CA ARG A 15 -16.46 4.55 31.23
C ARG A 15 -16.31 4.72 32.75
N VAL A 16 -15.52 3.87 33.42
CA VAL A 16 -15.20 4.02 34.84
C VAL A 16 -14.44 5.32 35.09
N GLU A 17 -13.61 5.72 34.12
CA GLU A 17 -12.88 7.00 34.14
C GLU A 17 -13.69 8.16 33.54
N LYS A 18 -14.99 7.97 33.27
CA LYS A 18 -15.89 8.94 32.62
C LYS A 18 -15.41 9.42 31.24
N LEU A 19 -14.70 8.56 30.51
CA LEU A 19 -14.27 8.85 29.13
C LEU A 19 -15.36 8.44 28.14
N ALA A 20 -15.45 9.14 27.00
CA ALA A 20 -16.50 8.89 26.02
C ALA A 20 -16.17 7.68 25.14
N SER A 21 -14.89 7.47 24.82
CA SER A 21 -14.45 6.40 23.93
C SER A 21 -13.22 5.64 24.45
N PHE A 22 -13.01 4.44 23.89
CA PHE A 22 -11.76 3.69 24.09
C PHE A 22 -10.55 4.46 23.55
N ASP A 23 -10.77 5.28 22.53
CA ASP A 23 -9.73 6.08 21.91
C ASP A 23 -9.28 7.23 22.83
N ASP A 24 -10.22 7.88 23.52
CA ASP A 24 -9.92 8.86 24.57
C ASP A 24 -9.13 8.22 25.71
N PHE A 25 -9.43 6.96 26.04
CA PHE A 25 -8.67 6.19 27.01
C PHE A 25 -7.24 5.94 26.56
N LEU A 26 -7.04 5.56 25.30
CA LEU A 26 -5.69 5.38 24.74
C LEU A 26 -4.92 6.70 24.70
N GLU A 27 -5.57 7.80 24.32
CA GLU A 27 -4.95 9.12 24.28
C GLU A 27 -4.54 9.60 25.67
N ARG A 28 -5.38 9.37 26.69
CA ARG A 28 -5.09 9.74 28.07
C ARG A 28 -4.00 8.86 28.73
N ARG A 29 -4.06 7.54 28.54
CA ARG A 29 -3.17 6.59 29.22
C ARG A 29 -1.87 6.31 28.46
N PHE A 30 -1.88 6.46 27.13
CA PHE A 30 -0.79 6.10 26.23
C PHE A 30 -0.56 7.14 25.11
N PRO A 31 -0.40 8.44 25.42
CA PRO A 31 -0.33 9.51 24.42
C PRO A 31 0.76 9.26 23.36
N GLU A 32 1.95 8.84 23.79
CA GLU A 32 3.11 8.56 22.93
C GLU A 32 3.05 7.20 22.20
N SER A 33 2.06 6.35 22.52
CA SER A 33 2.01 4.98 22.00
C SER A 33 0.62 4.52 21.58
N ARG A 34 -0.32 5.45 21.40
CA ARG A 34 -1.70 5.20 20.94
C ARG A 34 -1.73 4.34 19.67
N ARG A 35 -0.87 4.62 18.68
CA ARG A 35 -0.74 3.79 17.47
C ARG A 35 -0.26 2.36 17.77
N LYS A 36 0.69 2.19 18.70
CA LYS A 36 1.21 0.87 19.09
C LYS A 36 0.14 0.04 19.79
N ALA A 37 -0.75 0.67 20.57
CA ALA A 37 -1.88 -0.01 21.21
C ALA A 37 -2.76 -0.74 20.18
N TYR A 38 -3.11 -0.08 19.07
CA TYR A 38 -3.89 -0.68 18.00
C TYR A 38 -3.17 -1.84 17.28
N TYR A 39 -1.84 -1.86 17.24
CA TYR A 39 -1.09 -2.97 16.65
C TYR A 39 -1.00 -4.20 17.57
N LEU A 40 -1.01 -4.00 18.89
CA LEU A 40 -0.87 -5.08 19.87
C LEU A 40 -2.18 -5.86 20.09
N MET A 41 -3.32 -5.26 19.80
CA MET A 41 -4.63 -5.87 20.02
C MET A 41 -4.95 -6.99 19.04
N PRO A 42 -4.82 -6.84 17.70
CA PRO A 42 -5.05 -7.93 16.75
C PRO A 42 -4.17 -9.15 17.02
N ILE A 43 -2.92 -8.91 17.43
CA ILE A 43 -1.97 -9.95 17.84
C ILE A 43 -2.51 -10.74 19.03
N HIS A 44 -3.09 -10.06 20.02
CA HIS A 44 -3.68 -10.74 21.16
C HIS A 44 -4.99 -11.45 20.83
N GLU A 45 -5.84 -10.82 20.01
CA GLU A 45 -7.19 -11.29 19.68
C GLU A 45 -7.19 -12.50 18.76
N HIS A 46 -6.28 -12.55 17.79
CA HIS A 46 -6.34 -13.53 16.71
C HIS A 46 -5.23 -14.57 16.76
N LEU A 47 -4.07 -14.26 17.34
CA LEU A 47 -2.99 -15.25 17.40
C LEU A 47 -3.13 -16.19 18.59
N PRO A 48 -2.90 -17.50 18.38
CA PRO A 48 -2.90 -18.48 19.45
C PRO A 48 -1.77 -18.21 20.45
N PRO A 49 -1.90 -18.68 21.71
CA PRO A 49 -0.89 -18.47 22.75
C PRO A 49 0.52 -18.91 22.35
N GLN A 50 0.66 -20.00 21.58
CA GLN A 50 1.94 -20.49 21.07
C GLN A 50 2.64 -19.48 20.16
N ALA A 51 1.94 -18.97 19.13
CA ALA A 51 2.47 -17.94 18.23
C ALA A 51 2.94 -16.70 18.99
N ARG A 52 2.16 -16.25 19.98
CA ARG A 52 2.50 -15.06 20.77
C ARG A 52 3.80 -15.20 21.57
N ARG A 53 4.24 -16.42 21.89
CA ARG A 53 5.53 -16.66 22.57
C ARG A 53 6.70 -16.48 21.60
N GLU A 54 6.54 -16.97 20.37
CA GLU A 54 7.55 -16.94 19.30
C GLU A 54 7.68 -15.55 18.64
N LEU A 55 6.70 -14.66 18.82
CA LEU A 55 6.77 -13.28 18.31
C LEU A 55 7.98 -12.47 18.79
N ARG A 56 8.63 -12.86 19.90
CA ARG A 56 9.88 -12.19 20.34
C ARG A 56 11.01 -12.37 19.34
N GLU A 57 11.07 -13.53 18.69
CA GLU A 57 12.12 -13.90 17.73
C GLU A 57 11.78 -13.40 16.32
N VAL A 58 10.49 -13.48 15.96
CA VAL A 58 9.99 -13.11 14.63
C VAL A 58 9.75 -11.59 14.47
N GLY A 59 9.45 -10.90 15.57
CA GLY A 59 9.22 -9.46 15.61
C GLY A 59 7.77 -9.04 15.38
N TRP A 60 7.39 -7.92 16.00
CA TRP A 60 6.01 -7.42 16.06
C TRP A 60 5.39 -7.08 14.70
N THR A 61 6.19 -6.62 13.75
CA THR A 61 5.71 -6.24 12.42
C THR A 61 5.19 -7.44 11.65
N LYS A 62 5.93 -8.55 11.67
CA LYS A 62 5.48 -9.84 11.10
C LYS A 62 4.34 -10.43 11.93
N GLY A 63 4.35 -10.24 13.26
CA GLY A 63 3.22 -10.60 14.12
C GLY A 63 1.89 -9.94 13.73
N LEU A 64 1.93 -8.68 13.30
CA LEU A 64 0.73 -7.98 12.82
C LEU A 64 0.21 -8.59 11.51
N GLU A 65 1.09 -8.94 10.59
CA GLU A 65 0.74 -9.62 9.34
C GLU A 65 0.17 -11.02 9.61
N LEU A 66 0.78 -11.80 10.51
CA LEU A 66 0.25 -13.09 10.98
C LEU A 66 -1.17 -12.97 11.53
N ALA A 67 -1.44 -11.91 12.30
CA ALA A 67 -2.76 -11.68 12.88
C ALA A 67 -3.84 -11.46 11.81
N LYS A 68 -3.50 -10.96 10.61
CA LYS A 68 -4.45 -10.81 9.49
C LYS A 68 -4.88 -12.18 8.96
N VAL A 69 -3.93 -13.09 8.74
CA VAL A 69 -4.21 -14.46 8.28
C VAL A 69 -5.00 -15.23 9.34
N ALA A 70 -4.55 -15.16 10.61
CA ALA A 70 -5.25 -15.81 11.70
C ALA A 70 -6.69 -15.30 11.90
N LYS A 71 -6.92 -14.01 11.66
CA LYS A 71 -8.27 -13.42 11.68
C LYS A 71 -9.17 -14.01 10.59
N ARG A 72 -8.63 -14.22 9.38
CA ARG A 72 -9.35 -14.83 8.24
C ARG A 72 -9.65 -16.30 8.52
N ASP A 73 -8.63 -17.06 8.91
CA ASP A 73 -8.70 -18.53 8.99
C ASP A 73 -9.30 -19.05 10.30
N ARG A 74 -9.29 -18.21 11.34
CA ARG A 74 -9.82 -18.51 12.67
C ARG A 74 -9.28 -19.86 13.19
N GLN A 75 -10.13 -20.88 13.27
CA GLN A 75 -9.79 -22.19 13.81
C GLN A 75 -8.91 -23.01 12.85
N HIS A 76 -8.91 -22.70 11.56
CA HIS A 76 -8.10 -23.37 10.54
C HIS A 76 -6.75 -22.70 10.32
N PHE A 77 -6.38 -21.73 11.16
CA PHE A 77 -5.11 -21.03 11.04
C PHE A 77 -3.94 -21.98 11.27
N ASP A 78 -3.19 -22.27 10.20
CA ASP A 78 -1.96 -23.07 10.26
C ASP A 78 -0.81 -22.22 10.84
N CYS A 79 -0.81 -22.18 12.17
CA CYS A 79 0.14 -21.41 12.96
C CYS A 79 1.59 -21.81 12.69
N ALA A 80 1.89 -23.10 12.50
CA ALA A 80 3.25 -23.59 12.37
C ALA A 80 3.88 -23.17 11.05
N THR A 81 3.15 -23.38 9.94
CA THR A 81 3.60 -22.97 8.60
C THR A 81 3.84 -21.47 8.53
N TRP A 82 2.92 -20.68 9.08
CA TRP A 82 3.03 -19.24 9.04
C TRP A 82 4.16 -18.68 9.91
N LEU A 83 4.43 -19.28 11.08
CA LEU A 83 5.57 -18.90 11.93
C LEU A 83 6.91 -19.27 11.30
N HIS A 84 6.99 -20.45 10.66
CA HIS A 84 8.18 -20.85 9.91
C HIS A 84 8.50 -19.85 8.78
N LYS A 85 7.51 -19.54 7.93
CA LYS A 85 7.62 -18.50 6.90
C LYS A 85 8.05 -17.15 7.48
N ALA A 86 7.50 -16.79 8.63
CA ALA A 86 7.83 -15.53 9.29
C ALA A 86 9.26 -15.51 9.84
N GLY A 87 9.82 -16.65 10.25
CA GLY A 87 11.22 -16.78 10.66
C GLY A 87 12.19 -16.64 9.49
N GLU A 88 11.90 -17.29 8.36
CA GLU A 88 12.82 -17.35 7.21
C GLU A 88 12.77 -16.12 6.30
N LEU A 89 11.57 -15.59 6.03
CA LEU A 89 11.41 -14.56 5.02
C LEU A 89 11.78 -13.17 5.56
N PRO A 90 12.41 -12.30 4.75
CA PRO A 90 12.45 -10.87 5.03
C PRO A 90 11.04 -10.30 5.24
N LYS A 91 10.93 -9.21 5.99
CA LYS A 91 9.63 -8.60 6.35
C LYS A 91 8.75 -8.32 5.12
N GLU A 92 9.34 -7.80 4.05
CA GLU A 92 8.64 -7.39 2.83
C GLU A 92 8.10 -8.61 2.07
N ARG A 93 8.92 -9.65 1.92
CA ARG A 93 8.48 -10.93 1.32
C ARG A 93 7.42 -11.62 2.16
N PHE A 94 7.57 -11.60 3.48
CA PHE A 94 6.57 -12.17 4.38
C PHE A 94 5.22 -11.44 4.25
N LYS A 95 5.24 -10.10 4.16
CA LYS A 95 4.04 -9.30 3.93
C LYS A 95 3.38 -9.64 2.59
N GLN A 96 4.15 -9.84 1.52
CA GLN A 96 3.64 -10.26 0.21
C GLN A 96 2.99 -11.65 0.26
N GLU A 97 3.63 -12.62 0.92
CA GLU A 97 3.04 -13.95 1.11
C GLU A 97 1.69 -13.87 1.83
N VAL A 98 1.60 -13.05 2.87
CA VAL A 98 0.34 -12.79 3.59
C VAL A 98 -0.70 -12.13 2.68
N GLU A 99 -0.33 -11.11 1.90
CA GLU A 99 -1.25 -10.44 0.97
C GLU A 99 -1.74 -11.39 -0.13
N ARG A 100 -0.84 -12.18 -0.72
CA ARG A 100 -1.16 -13.19 -1.72
C ARG A 100 -2.09 -14.25 -1.16
N GLU A 101 -1.82 -14.72 0.05
CA GLU A 101 -2.69 -15.66 0.74
C GLU A 101 -4.10 -15.06 0.93
N LEU A 102 -4.19 -13.83 1.45
CA LEU A 102 -5.46 -13.21 1.79
C LEU A 102 -6.30 -12.82 0.56
N THR A 103 -5.66 -12.45 -0.55
CA THR A 103 -6.33 -11.85 -1.72
C THR A 103 -6.30 -12.72 -2.96
N GLY A 104 -5.46 -13.76 -2.99
CA GLY A 104 -5.19 -14.59 -4.16
C GLY A 104 -4.42 -13.86 -5.28
N LYS A 105 -3.95 -12.63 -5.05
CA LYS A 105 -3.25 -11.82 -6.06
C LYS A 105 -1.80 -11.65 -5.68
N GLU A 106 -0.90 -11.79 -6.64
CA GLU A 106 0.46 -11.28 -6.49
C GLU A 106 0.42 -9.76 -6.66
N THR A 107 0.58 -9.04 -5.54
CA THR A 107 0.79 -7.59 -5.55
C THR A 107 2.25 -7.29 -5.83
N GLU A 108 2.50 -6.39 -6.78
CA GLU A 108 3.86 -5.90 -7.02
C GLU A 108 4.43 -5.26 -5.75
N PRO A 109 5.74 -5.41 -5.49
CA PRO A 109 6.40 -4.71 -4.39
C PRO A 109 6.17 -3.20 -4.52
N SER A 110 5.64 -2.57 -3.47
CA SER A 110 5.42 -1.12 -3.44
C SER A 110 6.20 -0.48 -2.30
N GLU A 111 6.81 0.68 -2.56
CA GLU A 111 7.45 1.52 -1.53
C GLU A 111 6.66 2.81 -1.33
N ILE A 112 6.56 3.28 -0.07
CA ILE A 112 5.97 4.58 0.23
C ILE A 112 7.08 5.61 0.19
N VAL A 113 7.03 6.51 -0.79
CA VAL A 113 7.91 7.67 -0.91
C VAL A 113 7.23 8.89 -0.28
N TYR A 114 7.90 9.57 0.65
CA TYR A 114 7.37 10.74 1.34
C TYR A 114 7.94 12.02 0.72
N PHE A 115 7.06 12.95 0.37
CA PHE A 115 7.42 14.30 -0.05
C PHE A 115 6.91 15.30 0.99
N LYS A 116 7.76 16.24 1.38
CA LYS A 116 7.31 17.42 2.14
C LYS A 116 6.81 18.45 1.15
N LEU A 117 5.50 18.72 1.17
CA LEU A 117 4.87 19.76 0.37
C LEU A 117 4.50 20.95 1.27
N TYR A 118 4.73 22.17 0.76
CA TYR A 118 4.16 23.36 1.35
C TYR A 118 2.66 23.42 1.06
N LYS A 119 1.88 24.09 1.93
CA LYS A 119 0.43 24.26 1.73
C LYS A 119 0.09 24.89 0.37
N SER A 120 0.94 25.79 -0.12
CA SER A 120 0.80 26.42 -1.44
C SER A 120 1.02 25.45 -2.61
N GLN A 121 1.73 24.33 -2.41
CA GLN A 121 2.01 23.34 -3.45
C GLN A 121 0.91 22.29 -3.56
N ILE A 122 0.15 22.03 -2.48
CA ILE A 122 -0.88 21.00 -2.44
C ILE A 122 -1.92 21.18 -3.57
N PRO A 123 -2.50 22.37 -3.80
CA PRO A 123 -3.52 22.53 -4.85
C PRO A 123 -2.97 22.21 -6.25
N VAL A 124 -1.70 22.55 -6.52
CA VAL A 124 -1.06 22.30 -7.80
C VAL A 124 -0.86 20.79 -8.03
N VAL A 125 -0.38 20.08 -7.01
CA VAL A 125 -0.17 18.62 -7.09
C VAL A 125 -1.51 17.88 -7.23
N GLU A 126 -2.52 18.29 -6.48
CA GLU A 126 -3.86 17.70 -6.57
C GLU A 126 -4.48 17.93 -7.95
N GLN A 127 -4.44 19.16 -8.46
CA GLN A 127 -4.94 19.49 -9.78
C GLN A 127 -4.23 18.71 -10.90
N ALA A 128 -2.91 18.53 -10.82
CA ALA A 128 -2.17 17.74 -11.80
C ALA A 128 -2.63 16.27 -11.81
N ILE A 129 -2.77 15.67 -10.62
CA ILE A 129 -3.24 14.28 -10.49
C ILE A 129 -4.68 14.13 -10.99
N GLU A 130 -5.57 15.07 -10.66
CA GLU A 130 -6.97 15.05 -11.12
C GLU A 130 -7.07 15.22 -12.64
N THR A 131 -6.28 16.12 -13.22
CA THR A 131 -6.23 16.32 -14.67
C THR A 131 -5.75 15.05 -15.36
N ALA A 132 -4.68 14.43 -14.86
CA ALA A 132 -4.19 13.16 -15.39
C ALA A 132 -5.25 12.04 -15.25
N ALA A 133 -5.95 11.96 -14.13
CA ALA A 133 -7.03 10.99 -13.94
C ALA A 133 -8.16 11.19 -14.97
N LEU A 134 -8.58 12.44 -15.23
CA LEU A 134 -9.57 12.74 -16.26
C LEU A 134 -9.10 12.32 -17.66
N MET A 135 -7.83 12.57 -17.99
CA MET A 135 -7.25 12.19 -19.28
C MET A 135 -7.12 10.67 -19.46
N LEU A 136 -6.89 9.93 -18.37
CA LEU A 136 -6.71 8.47 -18.37
C LEU A 136 -8.03 7.68 -18.17
N GLY A 137 -9.14 8.35 -17.86
CA GLY A 137 -10.42 7.76 -17.52
C GLY A 137 -10.62 7.48 -16.03
N THR A 138 -11.88 7.27 -15.62
CA THR A 138 -12.37 7.41 -14.23
C THR A 138 -12.07 6.26 -13.25
N ASP A 139 -11.06 5.42 -13.48
CA ASP A 139 -10.74 4.28 -12.58
C ASP A 139 -9.24 4.07 -12.39
N LYS A 140 -8.46 5.16 -12.33
CA LYS A 140 -7.01 5.10 -12.16
C LYS A 140 -6.58 5.53 -10.76
N SER A 141 -5.63 4.79 -10.21
CA SER A 141 -5.03 5.16 -8.92
C SER A 141 -4.24 6.46 -9.05
N ARG A 142 -4.17 7.23 -7.96
CA ARG A 142 -3.33 8.44 -7.90
C ARG A 142 -1.86 8.16 -8.20
N GLY A 143 -1.37 6.98 -7.78
CA GLY A 143 0.00 6.53 -8.07
C GLY A 143 0.24 6.35 -9.57
N TYR A 144 -0.71 5.73 -10.27
CA TYR A 144 -0.64 5.59 -11.73
C TYR A 144 -0.74 6.94 -12.44
N CYS A 145 -1.59 7.85 -11.97
CA CYS A 145 -1.65 9.22 -12.51
C CYS A 145 -0.30 9.94 -12.37
N LEU A 146 0.37 9.78 -11.22
CA LEU A 146 1.71 10.34 -10.99
C LEU A 146 2.75 9.72 -11.93
N GLU A 147 2.72 8.40 -12.14
CA GLU A 147 3.59 7.72 -13.11
C GLU A 147 3.43 8.32 -14.52
N MET A 148 2.20 8.52 -14.97
CA MET A 148 1.91 9.09 -16.29
C MET A 148 2.37 10.55 -16.42
N ILE A 149 2.17 11.37 -15.38
CA ILE A 149 2.69 12.75 -15.34
C ILE A 149 4.22 12.76 -15.45
N CYS A 150 4.90 11.90 -14.69
CA CYS A 150 6.36 11.80 -14.74
C CYS A 150 6.85 11.29 -16.10
N ALA A 151 6.17 10.31 -16.69
CA ALA A 151 6.52 9.78 -18.01
C ALA A 151 6.38 10.85 -19.10
N ASP A 152 5.31 11.65 -19.07
CA ASP A 152 5.09 12.77 -19.99
C ASP A 152 6.15 13.87 -19.82
N PHE A 153 6.43 14.27 -18.57
CA PHE A 153 7.49 15.24 -18.26
C PHE A 153 8.87 14.76 -18.75
N LEU A 154 9.22 13.50 -18.50
CA LEU A 154 10.49 12.92 -18.96
C LEU A 154 10.56 12.83 -20.48
N ALA A 155 9.46 12.52 -21.16
CA ALA A 155 9.40 12.53 -22.62
C ALA A 155 9.64 13.95 -23.17
N GLY A 156 9.02 14.97 -22.57
CA GLY A 156 9.24 16.37 -22.90
C GLY A 156 10.70 16.82 -22.68
N ALA A 157 11.28 16.52 -21.52
CA ALA A 157 12.67 16.86 -21.22
C ALA A 157 13.70 16.12 -22.09
N SER A 158 13.37 14.90 -22.52
CA SER A 158 14.23 14.11 -23.43
C SER A 158 14.27 14.67 -24.85
N LEU A 159 13.21 15.35 -25.30
CA LEU A 159 13.18 16.08 -26.57
C LEU A 159 14.14 17.27 -26.56
N GLU A 160 14.26 17.97 -25.43
CA GLU A 160 15.16 19.13 -25.29
C GLU A 160 16.64 18.74 -25.19
N SER A 161 16.94 17.53 -24.70
CA SER A 161 18.31 17.03 -24.50
C SER A 161 18.86 16.17 -25.65
N GLY A 162 18.05 15.89 -26.68
CA GLY A 162 18.46 15.12 -27.87
C GLY A 162 18.62 13.62 -27.64
N ASN A 163 18.13 13.07 -26.53
CA ASN A 163 18.26 11.65 -26.20
C ASN A 163 17.12 10.83 -26.86
N SER A 164 17.32 10.47 -28.12
CA SER A 164 16.32 9.84 -29.00
C SER A 164 15.82 8.48 -28.53
N GLU A 165 16.60 7.76 -27.72
CA GLU A 165 16.25 6.42 -27.24
C GLU A 165 15.14 6.47 -26.18
N VAL A 166 15.17 7.46 -25.29
CA VAL A 166 14.13 7.65 -24.26
C VAL A 166 12.81 8.10 -24.90
N LEU A 167 12.89 8.98 -25.90
CA LEU A 167 11.73 9.42 -26.67
C LEU A 167 11.06 8.24 -27.39
N LEU A 168 11.85 7.37 -28.03
CA LEU A 168 11.34 6.19 -28.71
C LEU A 168 10.66 5.24 -27.73
N GLN A 169 11.24 5.02 -26.54
CA GLN A 169 10.63 4.18 -25.51
C GLN A 169 9.30 4.74 -24.99
N SER A 170 9.23 6.06 -24.77
CA SER A 170 7.98 6.74 -24.39
C SER A 170 6.92 6.62 -25.49
N ALA A 171 7.28 6.89 -26.74
CA ALA A 171 6.36 6.75 -27.88
C ALA A 171 5.84 5.32 -28.05
N LEU A 172 6.71 4.31 -27.91
CA LEU A 172 6.31 2.90 -27.97
C LEU A 172 5.38 2.51 -26.82
N ARG A 173 5.58 3.06 -25.62
CA ARG A 173 4.68 2.86 -24.49
C ARG A 173 3.32 3.49 -24.77
N PHE A 174 3.26 4.76 -25.17
CA PHE A 174 2.01 5.44 -25.50
C PHE A 174 1.25 4.75 -26.66
N PHE A 175 1.94 4.29 -27.70
CA PHE A 175 1.34 3.54 -28.80
C PHE A 175 0.63 2.26 -28.33
N LYS A 176 1.22 1.52 -27.38
CA LYS A 176 0.61 0.32 -26.78
C LYS A 176 -0.67 0.62 -25.98
N PHE A 177 -1.01 1.88 -25.72
CA PHE A 177 -2.23 2.25 -24.99
C PHE A 177 -3.31 2.86 -25.88
N LEU A 178 -3.00 3.14 -27.15
CA LEU A 178 -4.02 3.57 -28.11
C LEU A 178 -5.04 2.44 -28.33
N PRO A 179 -6.35 2.74 -28.46
CA PRO A 179 -7.33 1.77 -28.89
C PRO A 179 -7.11 1.34 -30.34
N GLY A 180 -7.76 0.25 -30.76
CA GLY A 180 -7.42 -0.46 -32.00
C GLY A 180 -7.64 0.34 -33.29
N GLU A 181 -8.51 1.34 -33.28
CA GLU A 181 -8.74 2.22 -34.44
C GLU A 181 -7.64 3.28 -34.52
N GLU A 182 -7.32 3.91 -33.40
CA GLU A 182 -6.32 4.96 -33.27
C GLU A 182 -4.91 4.41 -33.47
N ARG A 183 -4.64 3.15 -33.09
CA ARG A 183 -3.38 2.46 -33.47
C ARG A 183 -3.23 2.34 -34.98
N ARG A 184 -4.30 1.98 -35.69
CA ARG A 184 -4.28 1.85 -37.15
C ARG A 184 -4.07 3.21 -37.80
N SER A 185 -4.82 4.23 -37.38
CA SER A 185 -4.62 5.60 -37.88
C SER A 185 -3.22 6.14 -37.60
N PHE A 186 -2.65 5.83 -36.42
CA PHE A 186 -1.28 6.21 -36.10
C PHE A 186 -0.26 5.51 -37.02
N LEU A 187 -0.41 4.20 -37.24
CA LEU A 187 0.46 3.44 -38.15
C LEU A 187 0.35 3.93 -39.60
N ASP A 188 -0.86 4.23 -40.07
CA ASP A 188 -1.10 4.75 -41.42
C ASP A 188 -0.47 6.13 -41.60
N TYR A 189 -0.56 7.00 -40.59
CA TYR A 189 0.10 8.31 -40.59
C TYR A 189 1.62 8.19 -40.64
N VAL A 190 2.21 7.28 -39.89
CA VAL A 190 3.67 7.05 -39.87
C VAL A 190 4.13 6.42 -41.19
N ALA A 191 3.38 5.45 -41.73
CA ALA A 191 3.69 4.79 -42.99
C ALA A 191 3.57 5.75 -44.19
N GLY A 192 2.58 6.65 -44.19
CA GLY A 192 2.38 7.66 -45.22
C GLY A 192 3.44 8.76 -45.25
N LYS A 193 4.25 8.91 -44.18
CA LYS A 193 5.39 9.84 -44.12
C LYS A 193 6.74 9.18 -44.42
N ALA A 194 6.78 7.86 -44.57
CA ALA A 194 7.99 7.09 -44.90
C ALA A 194 8.16 6.84 -46.41
N SER A 195 7.23 7.35 -47.24
CA SER A 195 7.31 7.36 -48.71
C SER A 195 7.59 8.77 -49.24
#